data_AF-A0A7C6IMZ6-F1
#
_entry.id   AF-A0A7C6IMZ6-F1
#
_cell.length_a   1.000
_cell.length_b   1.000
_cell.length_c   1.000
_cell.angle_alpha   90.00
_cell.angle_beta   90.00
_cell.angle_gamma   90.00
#
_symmetry.space_group_name_H-M   'P 1'
#
loop_
_entity.id
_entity.type
_entity.pdbx_description
1 polymer ?
#
loop_
_entity_poly.entity_id
_entity_poly.type
_entity_poly.pdbx_seq_one_letter_code
_entity_poly.pdbx_strand_id
1 'polypeptide(L)'
;MNFFKSLLTPKRIASLFVVAIVLIFFSKQLITTLFPFLIALGFAFILEPVISFVEEKLRFPRGIAVLGTLIAVGVVTWYSIFWTVGKAIGELMELSTLLPMYREMITNLTNDLLGQFERLNESLPPIMSLNIQESVQSFLVSLESNTKDLINRVLATFSSLPSFIIISLISLVSTFFISRDKDVIIDTFMRFVPPHMHEQVGKTREMVAIDLLGFIKGRLLMLIIAIMISGIGLFLIGARYWLLMAIVVGILDNIPVIGPGIIFTPWVA
;
A
#
# COMPACT_ATOMS: atom_id res chain seq x y z
N MET A 1 27.71 -28.94 -24.42
CA MET A 1 26.69 -30.03 -24.56
C MET A 1 26.91 -31.24 -23.62
N ASN A 2 27.90 -31.23 -22.70
CA ASN A 2 28.14 -32.33 -21.76
C ASN A 2 27.59 -32.08 -20.33
N PHE A 3 27.24 -30.83 -19.98
CA PHE A 3 26.70 -30.48 -18.66
C PHE A 3 25.24 -30.94 -18.47
N PHE A 4 24.41 -30.85 -19.51
CA PHE A 4 23.02 -31.33 -19.46
C PHE A 4 22.90 -32.86 -19.35
N LYS A 5 23.83 -33.62 -19.96
CA LYS A 5 23.82 -35.09 -19.89
C LYS A 5 24.22 -35.65 -18.51
N SER A 6 25.03 -34.93 -17.72
CA SER A 6 25.38 -35.35 -16.35
C SER A 6 24.31 -35.00 -15.30
N LEU A 7 23.44 -34.03 -15.61
CA LEU A 7 22.25 -33.69 -14.82
C LEU A 7 21.10 -34.70 -15.03
N LEU A 8 21.02 -35.31 -16.21
CA LEU A 8 19.96 -36.24 -16.61
C LEU A 8 20.27 -37.72 -16.29
N THR A 9 20.77 -38.00 -15.08
CA THR A 9 20.70 -39.39 -14.57
C THR A 9 19.28 -39.66 -14.08
N PRO A 10 18.66 -40.82 -14.37
CA PRO A 10 17.26 -41.10 -14.04
C PRO A 10 16.95 -40.94 -12.54
N LYS A 11 17.95 -41.17 -11.67
CA LYS A 11 17.86 -40.92 -10.23
C LYS A 11 17.78 -39.43 -9.86
N ARG A 12 18.50 -38.55 -10.55
CA ARG A 12 18.44 -37.09 -10.33
C ARG A 12 17.14 -36.50 -10.83
N ILE A 13 16.65 -36.97 -11.98
CA ILE A 13 15.34 -36.58 -12.53
C ILE A 13 14.23 -36.98 -11.56
N ALA A 14 14.24 -38.22 -11.07
CA ALA A 14 13.28 -38.68 -10.06
C ALA A 14 13.35 -37.84 -8.77
N SER A 15 14.55 -37.51 -8.28
CA SER A 15 14.70 -36.65 -7.09
C SER A 15 14.18 -35.23 -7.31
N LEU A 16 14.43 -34.62 -8.48
CA LEU A 16 13.91 -33.29 -8.82
C LEU A 16 12.39 -33.29 -8.94
N PHE A 17 11.82 -34.37 -9.49
CA PHE A 17 10.37 -34.53 -9.62
C PHE A 17 9.69 -34.68 -8.26
N VAL A 18 10.28 -35.45 -7.33
CA VAL A 18 9.80 -35.57 -5.95
C VAL A 18 9.90 -34.24 -5.21
N VAL A 19 11.01 -33.51 -5.34
CA VAL A 19 11.18 -32.18 -4.75
C VAL A 19 10.15 -31.20 -5.30
N ALA A 20 9.88 -31.21 -6.61
CA ALA A 20 8.87 -30.36 -7.23
C ALA A 20 7.45 -30.69 -6.73
N ILE A 21 7.10 -31.98 -6.59
CA ILE A 21 5.80 -32.40 -6.05
C ILE A 21 5.65 -31.96 -4.60
N VAL A 22 6.68 -32.13 -3.77
CA VAL A 22 6.68 -31.67 -2.37
C VAL A 22 6.53 -30.15 -2.30
N LEU A 23 7.29 -29.40 -3.12
CA LEU A 23 7.16 -27.94 -3.20
C LEU A 23 5.76 -27.48 -3.63
N ILE A 24 5.15 -28.15 -4.58
CA ILE A 24 3.78 -27.85 -5.04
C ILE A 24 2.76 -28.17 -3.94
N PHE A 25 2.88 -29.34 -3.31
CA PHE A 25 1.97 -29.79 -2.25
C PHE A 25 2.02 -28.87 -1.02
N PHE A 26 3.22 -28.43 -0.63
CA PHE A 26 3.42 -27.51 0.50
C PHE A 26 3.45 -26.03 0.09
N SER A 27 3.17 -25.70 -1.17
CA SER A 27 3.33 -24.34 -1.73
C SER A 27 2.59 -23.28 -0.92
N LYS A 28 1.33 -23.53 -0.54
CA LYS A 28 0.53 -22.59 0.26
C LYS A 28 1.13 -22.34 1.65
N GLN A 29 1.63 -23.40 2.30
CA GLN A 29 2.16 -23.32 3.66
C GLN A 29 3.56 -22.71 3.68
N LEU A 30 4.36 -23.00 2.65
CA LEU A 30 5.64 -22.36 2.39
C LEU A 30 5.47 -20.86 2.13
N ILE A 31 4.52 -20.45 1.28
CA ILE A 31 4.29 -19.03 0.98
C ILE A 31 3.92 -18.27 2.26
N THR A 32 2.99 -18.78 3.06
CA THR A 32 2.60 -18.11 4.33
C THR A 32 3.77 -18.00 5.32
N THR A 33 4.60 -19.04 5.40
CA THR A 33 5.75 -19.05 6.32
C THR A 33 6.91 -18.18 5.83
N LEU A 34 7.12 -18.12 4.51
CA LEU A 34 8.18 -17.32 3.88
C LEU A 34 7.77 -15.86 3.66
N PHE A 35 6.48 -15.54 3.75
CA PHE A 35 5.94 -14.19 3.57
C PHE A 35 6.70 -13.10 4.36
N PRO A 36 6.96 -13.24 5.69
CA PRO A 36 7.74 -12.23 6.42
C PRO A 36 9.18 -12.08 5.90
N PHE A 37 9.78 -13.13 5.34
CA PHE A 37 11.12 -13.06 4.75
C PHE A 37 11.12 -12.35 3.39
N LEU A 38 10.05 -12.51 2.61
CA LEU A 38 9.86 -11.74 1.37
C LEU A 38 9.70 -10.25 1.66
N ILE A 39 8.89 -9.91 2.68
CA ILE A 39 8.76 -8.53 3.18
C ILE A 39 10.13 -8.01 3.62
N ALA A 40 10.88 -8.80 4.38
CA ALA A 40 12.20 -8.44 4.86
C ALA A 40 13.20 -8.17 3.73
N LEU A 41 13.17 -8.98 2.67
CA LEU A 41 14.02 -8.79 1.49
C LEU A 41 13.66 -7.47 0.77
N GLY A 42 12.37 -7.17 0.66
CA GLY A 42 11.89 -5.87 0.14
C GLY A 42 12.38 -4.69 0.97
N PHE A 43 12.26 -4.75 2.30
CA PHE A 43 12.77 -3.70 3.18
C PHE A 43 14.29 -3.59 3.13
N ALA A 44 15.04 -4.70 3.15
CA ALA A 44 16.49 -4.69 3.05
C ALA A 44 16.94 -3.96 1.78
N PHE A 45 16.25 -4.23 0.66
CA PHE A 45 16.53 -3.59 -0.61
C PHE A 45 16.19 -2.08 -0.62
N ILE A 46 15.02 -1.70 -0.10
CA ILE A 46 14.58 -0.29 -0.03
C ILE A 46 15.46 0.54 0.91
N LEU A 47 15.87 -0.04 2.04
CA LEU A 47 16.67 0.63 3.06
C LEU A 47 18.15 0.68 2.73
N GLU A 48 18.61 -0.13 1.78
CA GLU A 48 20.02 -0.24 1.40
C GLU A 48 20.70 1.11 1.15
N PRO A 49 20.13 2.06 0.38
CA PRO A 49 20.79 3.34 0.12
C PRO A 49 21.04 4.14 1.42
N VAL A 50 20.14 4.03 2.40
CA VAL A 50 20.26 4.70 3.69
C VAL A 50 21.30 3.97 4.56
N ILE A 51 21.28 2.64 4.56
CA ILE A 51 22.24 1.81 5.32
C ILE A 51 23.65 2.05 4.80
N SER A 52 23.88 1.98 3.49
CA SER A 52 25.19 2.26 2.86
C SER A 52 25.65 3.68 3.11
N PHE A 53 24.73 4.67 3.11
CA PHE A 53 25.08 6.04 3.46
C PHE A 53 25.60 6.13 4.91
N VAL A 54 24.92 5.49 5.87
CA VAL A 54 25.36 5.47 7.28
C VAL A 54 26.67 4.70 7.45
N GLU A 55 26.84 3.58 6.75
CA GLU A 55 28.06 2.79 6.78
C GLU A 55 29.26 3.53 6.19
N GLU A 56 29.15 4.00 4.94
CA GLU A 56 30.29 4.55 4.21
C GLU A 56 30.56 6.01 4.58
N LYS A 57 29.51 6.83 4.74
CA LYS A 57 29.65 8.28 4.97
C LYS A 57 29.87 8.60 6.45
N LEU A 58 29.15 7.92 7.34
CA LEU A 58 29.29 8.11 8.79
C LEU A 58 30.27 7.13 9.43
N ARG A 59 30.83 6.18 8.66
CA ARG A 59 31.88 5.22 9.07
C ARG A 59 31.46 4.31 10.23
N PHE A 60 30.16 3.99 10.34
CA PHE A 60 29.68 3.00 11.30
C PHE A 60 29.88 1.58 10.76
N PRO A 61 30.17 0.59 11.62
CA PRO A 61 30.18 -0.80 11.19
C PRO A 61 28.77 -1.22 10.71
N ARG A 62 28.71 -2.04 9.65
CA ARG A 62 27.47 -2.46 8.98
C ARG A 62 26.33 -2.81 9.94
N GLY A 63 26.59 -3.61 10.96
CA GLY A 63 25.56 -4.01 11.94
C GLY A 63 24.94 -2.83 12.70
N ILE A 64 25.72 -1.83 13.07
CA ILE A 64 25.23 -0.61 13.74
C ILE A 64 24.50 0.27 12.73
N ALA A 65 25.01 0.38 11.50
CA ALA A 65 24.34 1.14 10.43
C ALA A 65 22.94 0.59 10.13
N VAL A 66 22.80 -0.75 10.05
CA VAL A 66 21.51 -1.42 9.85
C VAL A 66 20.58 -1.19 11.04
N LEU A 67 21.04 -1.41 12.29
CA LEU A 67 20.22 -1.19 13.48
C LEU A 67 19.75 0.27 13.58
N GLY A 68 20.67 1.21 13.41
CA GLY A 68 20.36 2.64 13.46
C GLY A 68 19.34 3.03 12.40
N THR A 69 19.48 2.52 11.17
CA THR A 69 18.52 2.77 10.09
C THR A 69 17.15 2.17 10.39
N LEU A 70 17.09 0.91 10.85
CA LEU A 70 15.83 0.26 11.20
C LEU A 70 15.10 0.97 12.34
N ILE A 71 15.82 1.40 13.38
CA ILE A 71 15.25 2.16 14.49
C ILE A 71 14.76 3.52 14.00
N ALA A 72 15.58 4.27 13.25
CA ALA A 72 15.21 5.59 12.76
C ALA A 72 13.97 5.54 11.85
N VAL A 73 13.98 4.66 10.85
CA VAL A 73 12.84 4.47 9.94
C VAL A 73 11.63 3.92 10.69
N GLY A 74 11.83 2.97 11.60
CA GLY A 74 10.76 2.41 12.42
C GLY A 74 10.06 3.46 13.27
N VAL A 75 10.82 4.34 13.94
CA VAL A 75 10.28 5.45 14.75
C VAL A 75 9.52 6.46 13.88
N VAL A 76 10.11 6.89 12.77
CA VAL A 76 9.47 7.85 11.85
C VAL A 76 8.18 7.27 11.27
N THR A 77 8.22 6.01 10.85
CA THR A 77 7.06 5.31 10.28
C THR A 77 5.97 5.12 11.33
N TRP A 78 6.33 4.65 12.52
CA TRP A 78 5.39 4.44 13.62
C TRP A 78 4.72 5.75 14.05
N TYR A 79 5.51 6.81 14.21
CA TYR A 79 4.99 8.15 14.55
C TYR A 79 4.02 8.66 13.48
N SER A 80 4.40 8.53 12.20
CA SER A 80 3.57 8.97 11.06
C SER A 80 2.25 8.20 10.99
N ILE A 81 2.30 6.87 11.17
CA ILE A 81 1.11 6.01 11.19
C ILE A 81 0.24 6.38 12.38
N PHE A 82 0.80 6.48 13.59
CA PHE A 82 0.04 6.79 14.80
C PHE A 82 -0.69 8.12 14.67
N TRP A 83 -0.02 9.17 14.18
CA TRP A 83 -0.61 10.48 14.00
C TRP A 83 -1.71 10.48 12.92
N THR A 84 -1.45 9.86 11.77
CA THR A 84 -2.38 9.83 10.63
C THR A 84 -3.61 8.98 10.94
N VAL A 85 -3.41 7.77 11.49
CA VAL A 85 -4.49 6.85 11.86
C VAL A 85 -5.30 7.43 13.02
N GLY A 86 -4.66 8.03 14.02
CA GLY A 86 -5.36 8.69 15.12
C GLY A 86 -6.29 9.80 14.65
N LYS A 87 -5.81 10.68 13.76
CA LYS A 87 -6.65 11.70 13.14
C LYS A 87 -7.75 11.11 12.27
N ALA A 88 -7.42 10.13 11.42
CA ALA A 88 -8.40 9.48 10.56
C ALA A 88 -9.52 8.81 11.36
N ILE A 89 -9.21 8.14 12.47
CA ILE A 89 -10.23 7.54 13.37
C ILE A 89 -11.12 8.63 13.96
N GLY A 90 -10.55 9.74 14.46
CA GLY A 90 -11.32 10.86 14.99
C GLY A 90 -12.26 11.46 13.94
N GLU A 91 -11.76 11.69 12.73
CA GLU A 91 -12.54 12.21 11.60
C GLU A 91 -13.62 11.22 11.14
N LEU A 92 -13.34 9.91 11.12
CA LEU A 92 -14.33 8.88 10.79
C LEU A 92 -15.44 8.77 11.85
N MET A 93 -15.09 8.90 13.14
CA MET A 93 -16.07 8.89 14.22
C MET A 93 -16.98 10.11 14.14
N GLU A 94 -16.43 11.29 13.86
CA GLU A 94 -17.20 12.52 13.68
C GLU A 94 -18.07 12.48 12.41
N LEU A 95 -17.55 11.92 11.31
CA LEU A 95 -18.34 11.70 10.11
C LEU A 95 -19.54 10.78 10.41
N SER A 96 -19.33 9.70 11.17
CA SER A 96 -20.38 8.76 11.57
C SER A 96 -21.51 9.44 12.36
N THR A 97 -21.19 10.40 13.23
CA THR A 97 -22.22 11.13 14.01
C THR A 97 -22.94 12.18 13.19
N LEU A 98 -22.28 12.79 12.19
CA LEU A 98 -22.86 13.82 11.33
C LEU A 98 -23.55 13.27 10.07
N LEU A 99 -23.30 12.02 9.70
CA LEU A 99 -23.92 11.37 8.53
C LEU A 99 -25.46 11.51 8.47
N PRO A 100 -26.22 11.32 9.57
CA PRO A 100 -27.68 11.52 9.55
C PRO A 100 -28.08 12.95 9.20
N MET A 101 -27.34 13.95 9.69
CA MET A 101 -27.57 15.38 9.41
C MET A 101 -27.24 15.71 7.96
N TYR A 102 -26.14 15.19 7.42
CA TYR A 102 -25.80 15.37 6.00
C TYR A 102 -26.82 14.71 5.08
N ARG A 103 -27.34 13.54 5.46
CA ARG A 103 -28.43 12.86 4.74
C ARG A 103 -29.65 13.77 4.65
N GLU A 104 -30.11 14.30 5.78
CA GLU A 104 -31.27 15.18 5.83
C GLU A 104 -31.05 16.46 5.00
N MET A 105 -29.87 17.09 5.12
CA MET A 105 -29.52 18.27 4.33
C MET A 105 -29.51 17.98 2.81
N ILE A 106 -28.90 16.88 2.38
CA ILE A 106 -28.83 16.50 0.95
C ILE A 106 -30.22 16.16 0.42
N THR A 107 -31.04 15.44 1.19
CA THR A 107 -32.43 15.13 0.81
C THR A 107 -33.27 16.40 0.70
N ASN A 108 -33.15 17.32 1.65
CA ASN A 108 -33.88 18.60 1.64
C ASN A 108 -33.44 19.48 0.46
N LEU A 109 -32.12 19.59 0.21
CA LEU A 109 -31.59 20.34 -0.93
C LEU A 109 -32.06 19.75 -2.26
N THR A 110 -32.04 18.41 -2.38
CA THR A 110 -32.55 17.71 -3.58
C THR A 110 -34.03 18.01 -3.80
N ASN A 111 -34.84 17.96 -2.74
CA ASN A 111 -36.26 18.25 -2.81
C ASN A 111 -36.55 19.72 -3.14
N ASP A 112 -35.80 20.65 -2.56
CA ASP A 112 -35.92 22.09 -2.84
C ASP A 112 -35.53 22.43 -4.28
N LEU A 113 -34.47 21.80 -4.81
CA LEU A 113 -34.06 21.97 -6.21
C LEU A 113 -35.12 21.42 -7.15
N LEU A 114 -35.60 20.19 -6.92
CA LEU A 114 -36.67 19.59 -7.71
C LEU A 114 -37.96 20.45 -7.67
N GLY A 115 -38.32 20.98 -6.50
CA GLY A 115 -39.46 21.88 -6.35
C GLY A 115 -39.28 23.24 -7.04
N GLN A 116 -38.06 23.75 -7.16
CA GLN A 116 -37.76 24.96 -7.95
C GLN A 116 -37.88 24.70 -9.46
N PHE A 117 -37.41 23.54 -9.94
CA PHE A 117 -37.59 23.12 -11.34
C PHE A 117 -39.06 22.99 -11.72
N GLU A 118 -39.89 22.40 -10.84
CA GLU A 118 -41.34 22.31 -11.06
C GLU A 118 -42.01 23.70 -11.12
N ARG A 119 -41.55 24.67 -10.32
CA ARG A 119 -42.09 26.05 -10.30
C ARG A 119 -41.68 26.90 -11.50
N LEU A 120 -40.54 26.60 -12.14
CA LEU A 120 -40.05 27.31 -13.33
C LEU A 120 -40.74 26.86 -14.63
N ASN A 121 -41.71 25.93 -14.56
CA ASN A 121 -42.46 25.40 -15.69
C ASN A 121 -41.59 24.68 -16.75
N GLU A 122 -40.30 24.46 -16.46
CA GLU A 122 -39.44 23.46 -17.11
C GLU A 122 -39.71 22.12 -16.44
N SER A 123 -40.88 21.54 -16.70
CA SER A 123 -41.29 20.28 -16.08
C SER A 123 -40.30 19.17 -16.42
N LEU A 124 -39.42 18.81 -15.49
CA LEU A 124 -38.70 17.54 -15.57
C LEU A 124 -39.74 16.42 -15.63
N PRO A 125 -39.59 15.44 -16.54
CA PRO A 125 -40.46 14.27 -16.54
C PRO A 125 -40.50 13.65 -15.14
N PRO A 126 -41.66 13.24 -14.60
CA PRO A 126 -41.77 12.66 -13.26
C PRO A 126 -40.85 11.45 -13.04
N ILE A 127 -40.55 10.73 -14.11
CA ILE A 127 -39.60 9.61 -14.13
C ILE A 127 -38.17 10.08 -13.82
N MET A 128 -37.79 11.26 -14.31
CA MET A 128 -36.45 11.82 -14.13
C MET A 128 -36.24 12.34 -12.70
N SER A 129 -37.25 12.99 -12.09
CA SER A 129 -37.19 13.41 -10.68
C SER A 129 -37.18 12.22 -9.70
N LEU A 130 -37.98 11.18 -9.97
CA LEU A 130 -37.95 9.93 -9.22
C LEU A 130 -36.59 9.24 -9.32
N ASN A 131 -36.02 9.12 -10.52
CA ASN A 131 -34.69 8.53 -10.71
C ASN A 131 -33.59 9.32 -9.98
N ILE A 132 -33.70 10.66 -9.94
CA ILE A 132 -32.75 11.50 -9.19
C ILE A 132 -32.89 11.25 -7.68
N GLN A 133 -34.10 11.23 -7.13
CA GLN A 133 -34.31 10.92 -5.71
C GLN A 133 -33.83 9.51 -5.33
N GLU A 134 -34.13 8.50 -6.15
CA GLU A 134 -33.67 7.13 -5.94
C GLU A 134 -32.13 7.01 -6.04
N SER A 135 -31.51 7.73 -6.98
CA SER A 135 -30.05 7.78 -7.12
C SER A 135 -29.38 8.44 -5.92
N VAL A 136 -29.92 9.57 -5.45
CA VAL A 136 -29.43 10.25 -4.23
C VAL A 136 -29.61 9.36 -3.02
N GLN A 137 -30.77 8.72 -2.86
CA GLN A 137 -31.05 7.86 -1.71
C GLN A 137 -30.17 6.60 -1.71
N SER A 138 -29.98 5.96 -2.87
CA SER A 138 -29.10 4.80 -3.01
C SER A 138 -27.63 5.16 -2.77
N PHE A 139 -27.19 6.34 -3.22
CA PHE A 139 -25.87 6.87 -2.90
C PHE A 139 -25.68 7.10 -1.40
N LEU A 140 -26.65 7.73 -0.73
CA LEU A 140 -26.60 7.99 0.71
C LEU A 140 -26.58 6.69 1.53
N VAL A 141 -27.40 5.69 1.16
CA VAL A 141 -27.39 4.36 1.77
C VAL A 141 -26.03 3.67 1.58
N SER A 142 -25.47 3.74 0.37
CA SER A 142 -24.16 3.16 0.06
C SER A 142 -23.03 3.85 0.83
N LEU A 143 -23.07 5.17 0.96
CA LEU A 143 -22.11 5.92 1.76
C LEU A 143 -22.18 5.53 3.24
N GLU A 144 -23.37 5.37 3.79
CA GLU A 144 -23.56 4.96 5.17
C GLU A 144 -23.04 3.54 5.42
N SER A 145 -23.38 2.59 4.54
CA SER A 145 -22.89 1.21 4.64
C SER A 145 -21.38 1.13 4.49
N ASN A 146 -20.81 1.84 3.51
CA ASN A 146 -19.36 1.86 3.28
C ASN A 146 -18.61 2.52 4.45
N THR A 147 -19.15 3.59 5.03
CA THR A 147 -18.54 4.24 6.20
C THR A 147 -18.54 3.31 7.42
N LYS A 148 -19.67 2.63 7.67
CA LYS A 148 -19.77 1.63 8.74
C LYS A 148 -18.83 0.45 8.51
N ASP A 149 -18.73 -0.05 7.29
CA ASP A 149 -17.80 -1.13 6.93
C ASP A 149 -16.35 -0.71 7.08
N LEU A 150 -15.99 0.53 6.70
CA LEU A 150 -14.65 1.07 6.91
C LEU A 150 -14.32 1.16 8.41
N ILE A 151 -15.23 1.66 9.24
CA ILE A 151 -15.06 1.70 10.70
C ILE A 151 -14.88 0.28 11.24
N ASN A 152 -15.72 -0.67 10.83
CA ASN A 152 -15.63 -2.07 11.26
C ASN A 152 -14.31 -2.73 10.82
N ARG A 153 -13.81 -2.43 9.62
CA ARG A 153 -12.50 -2.91 9.14
C ARG A 153 -11.35 -2.30 9.92
N VAL A 154 -11.41 -1.01 10.23
CA VAL A 154 -10.42 -0.36 11.10
C VAL A 154 -10.42 -1.02 12.48
N LEU A 155 -11.59 -1.23 13.08
CA LEU A 155 -11.75 -1.96 14.35
C LEU A 155 -11.26 -3.42 14.27
N ALA A 156 -11.55 -4.13 13.18
CA ALA A 156 -11.06 -5.49 12.94
C ALA A 156 -9.54 -5.56 12.68
N THR A 157 -8.93 -4.45 12.25
CA THR A 157 -7.46 -4.37 12.17
C THR A 157 -6.87 -4.46 13.58
N PHE A 158 -7.54 -3.92 14.60
CA PHE A 158 -7.11 -4.08 16.00
C PHE A 158 -7.20 -5.53 16.50
N SER A 159 -8.18 -6.31 16.04
CA SER A 159 -8.29 -7.72 16.45
C SER A 159 -7.25 -8.63 15.78
N SER A 160 -6.68 -8.23 14.64
CA SER A 160 -5.58 -8.93 13.96
C SER A 160 -4.17 -8.45 14.38
N LEU A 161 -4.08 -7.50 15.32
CA LEU A 161 -2.80 -6.96 15.84
C LEU A 161 -1.82 -8.04 16.31
N PRO A 162 -2.23 -9.11 17.05
CA PRO A 162 -1.27 -10.11 17.51
C PRO A 162 -0.53 -10.79 16.35
N SER A 163 -1.24 -11.20 15.30
CA SER A 163 -0.65 -11.79 14.11
C SER A 163 0.23 -10.79 13.35
N PHE A 164 -0.22 -9.54 13.24
CA PHE A 164 0.56 -8.47 12.61
C PHE A 164 1.88 -8.21 13.35
N ILE A 165 1.87 -8.18 14.69
CA ILE A 165 3.07 -7.97 15.51
C ILE A 165 4.07 -9.11 15.27
N ILE A 166 3.62 -10.37 15.26
CA ILE A 166 4.49 -11.52 15.02
C ILE A 166 5.13 -11.44 13.62
N ILE A 167 4.33 -11.22 12.58
CA ILE A 167 4.82 -11.10 11.19
C ILE A 167 5.80 -9.92 11.08
N SER A 168 5.47 -8.77 11.67
CA SER A 168 6.31 -7.57 11.65
C SER A 168 7.63 -7.81 12.38
N LEU A 169 7.61 -8.46 13.53
CA LEU A 169 8.82 -8.76 14.31
C LEU A 169 9.73 -9.73 13.56
N ILE A 170 9.17 -10.79 12.98
CA ILE A 170 9.95 -11.73 12.13
C ILE A 170 10.51 -11.01 10.91
N SER A 171 9.71 -10.16 10.26
CA SER A 171 10.17 -9.38 9.10
C SER A 171 11.28 -8.42 9.48
N LEU A 172 11.17 -7.74 10.62
CA LEU A 172 12.17 -6.78 11.11
C LEU A 172 13.49 -7.47 11.46
N VAL A 173 13.43 -8.58 12.21
CA VAL A 173 14.62 -9.37 12.55
C VAL A 173 15.26 -9.95 11.28
N SER A 174 14.45 -10.47 10.35
CA SER A 174 14.94 -10.96 9.06
C SER A 174 15.58 -9.84 8.23
N THR A 175 14.99 -8.64 8.23
CA THR A 175 15.54 -7.47 7.52
C THR A 175 16.90 -7.12 8.08
N PHE A 176 17.05 -7.14 9.40
CA PHE A 176 18.32 -6.89 10.06
C PHE A 176 19.40 -7.88 9.59
N PHE A 177 19.15 -9.19 9.66
CA PHE A 177 20.12 -10.20 9.25
C PHE A 177 20.44 -10.13 7.75
N ILE A 178 19.42 -10.01 6.89
CA ILE A 178 19.60 -9.90 5.43
C ILE A 178 20.44 -8.66 5.07
N SER A 179 20.17 -7.52 5.70
CA SER A 179 20.88 -6.27 5.39
C SER A 179 22.29 -6.23 5.98
N ARG A 180 22.48 -6.82 7.17
CA ARG A 180 23.79 -6.91 7.84
C ARG A 180 24.73 -7.86 7.12
N ASP A 181 24.23 -9.04 6.75
CA ASP A 181 25.03 -10.11 6.16
C ASP A 181 24.92 -10.13 4.63
N LYS A 182 24.49 -9.01 4.03
CA LYS A 182 24.21 -8.85 2.59
C LYS A 182 25.37 -9.34 1.72
N ASP A 183 26.60 -8.93 2.01
CA ASP A 183 27.77 -9.30 1.20
C ASP A 183 28.08 -10.79 1.29
N VAL A 184 27.98 -11.37 2.48
CA VAL A 184 28.13 -12.82 2.69
C VAL A 184 27.06 -13.60 1.92
N ILE A 185 25.82 -13.12 1.92
CA ILE A 185 24.71 -13.72 1.18
C ILE A 185 25.04 -13.68 -0.33
N ILE A 186 25.40 -12.51 -0.87
CA ILE A 186 25.73 -12.34 -2.28
C ILE A 186 26.91 -13.21 -2.69
N ASP A 187 27.99 -13.22 -1.92
CA ASP A 187 29.19 -14.03 -2.20
C ASP A 187 28.85 -15.52 -2.21
N THR A 188 27.97 -15.96 -1.31
CA THR A 188 27.50 -17.35 -1.27
C THR A 188 26.71 -17.69 -2.54
N PHE A 189 25.84 -16.80 -3.01
CA PHE A 189 25.12 -17.01 -4.28
C PHE A 189 26.05 -16.99 -5.49
N MET A 190 27.06 -16.11 -5.51
CA MET A 190 28.02 -16.00 -6.61
C MET A 190 28.90 -17.25 -6.77
N ARG A 191 29.09 -18.05 -5.71
CA ARG A 191 29.78 -19.35 -5.80
C ARG A 191 29.06 -20.39 -6.67
N PHE A 192 27.74 -20.25 -6.84
CA PHE A 192 26.96 -21.13 -7.73
C PHE A 192 26.96 -20.64 -9.18
N VAL A 193 27.42 -19.42 -9.44
CA VAL A 193 27.48 -18.83 -10.77
C VAL A 193 28.81 -19.23 -11.45
N PRO A 194 28.77 -19.72 -12.71
CA PRO A 194 29.98 -19.99 -13.47
C PRO A 194 30.87 -18.74 -13.63
N PRO A 195 32.21 -18.84 -13.56
CA PRO A 195 33.11 -17.68 -13.58
C PRO A 195 32.92 -16.74 -14.79
N HIS A 196 32.61 -17.30 -15.97
CA HIS A 196 32.40 -16.53 -17.20
C HIS A 196 31.12 -15.67 -17.17
N MET A 197 30.19 -15.92 -16.22
CA MET A 197 28.94 -15.16 -16.08
C MET A 197 28.99 -14.17 -14.90
N HIS A 198 30.08 -14.11 -14.13
CA HIS A 198 30.16 -13.25 -12.93
C HIS A 198 29.93 -11.77 -13.26
N GLU A 199 30.56 -11.27 -14.32
CA GLU A 199 30.38 -9.87 -14.74
C GLU A 199 28.94 -9.60 -15.21
N GLN A 200 28.35 -10.53 -15.97
CA GLN A 200 26.98 -10.39 -16.47
C GLN A 200 25.95 -10.39 -15.32
N VAL A 201 26.12 -11.28 -14.35
CA VAL A 201 25.24 -11.35 -13.17
C VAL A 201 25.41 -10.09 -12.30
N GLY A 202 26.63 -9.60 -12.12
CA GLY A 202 26.91 -8.35 -11.42
C GLY A 202 26.19 -7.15 -12.05
N LYS A 203 26.34 -6.97 -13.37
CA LYS A 203 25.66 -5.89 -14.11
C LYS A 203 24.14 -6.01 -14.05
N THR A 204 23.61 -7.23 -14.19
CA THR A 204 22.16 -7.47 -14.12
C THR A 204 21.61 -7.11 -12.74
N ARG A 205 22.32 -7.50 -11.67
CA ARG A 205 21.95 -7.16 -10.29
C ARG A 205 21.91 -5.64 -10.09
N GLU A 206 22.92 -4.93 -10.54
CA GLU A 206 23.00 -3.47 -10.40
C GLU A 206 21.88 -2.77 -11.18
N MET A 207 21.63 -3.19 -12.42
CA MET A 207 20.55 -2.67 -13.25
C MET A 207 19.18 -2.88 -12.60
N VAL A 208 18.89 -4.11 -12.16
CA VAL A 208 17.65 -4.42 -11.43
C VAL A 208 17.55 -3.58 -10.16
N ALA A 209 18.67 -3.36 -9.46
CA ALA A 209 18.67 -2.55 -8.26
C ALA A 209 18.28 -1.09 -8.53
N ILE A 210 18.89 -0.49 -9.55
CA ILE A 210 18.62 0.90 -9.95
C ILE A 210 17.18 1.05 -10.45
N ASP A 211 16.71 0.14 -11.30
CA ASP A 211 15.37 0.19 -11.90
C ASP A 211 14.27 0.03 -10.84
N LEU A 212 14.42 -0.94 -9.93
CA LEU A 212 13.44 -1.16 -8.85
C LEU A 212 13.40 0.02 -7.88
N LEU A 213 14.56 0.56 -7.46
CA LEU A 213 14.60 1.74 -6.60
C LEU A 213 14.04 2.97 -7.32
N GLY A 214 14.33 3.14 -8.60
CA GLY A 214 13.79 4.21 -9.44
C GLY A 214 12.26 4.13 -9.55
N PHE A 215 11.72 2.94 -9.78
CA PHE A 215 10.28 2.68 -9.81
C PHE A 215 9.61 2.99 -8.46
N ILE A 216 10.15 2.49 -7.36
CA ILE A 216 9.62 2.72 -6.01
C ILE A 216 9.64 4.22 -5.68
N LYS A 217 10.75 4.92 -5.96
CA LYS A 217 10.88 6.36 -5.77
C LYS A 217 9.87 7.14 -6.61
N GLY A 218 9.70 6.77 -7.88
CA GLY A 218 8.71 7.37 -8.76
C GLY A 218 7.29 7.18 -8.25
N ARG A 219 6.93 5.97 -7.80
CA ARG A 219 5.58 5.69 -7.30
C ARG A 219 5.28 6.41 -5.99
N LEU A 220 6.24 6.46 -5.07
CA LEU A 220 6.12 7.23 -3.83
C LEU A 220 5.98 8.72 -4.10
N LEU A 221 6.77 9.27 -5.02
CA LEU A 221 6.73 10.68 -5.36
C LEU A 221 5.39 11.06 -6.02
N MET A 222 4.88 10.24 -6.93
CA MET A 222 3.54 10.42 -7.51
C MET A 222 2.45 10.40 -6.43
N LEU A 223 2.50 9.45 -5.50
CA LEU A 223 1.53 9.36 -4.40
C LEU A 223 1.60 10.58 -3.47
N ILE A 224 2.80 11.03 -3.10
CA ILE A 224 2.99 12.21 -2.24
C ILE A 224 2.46 13.47 -2.93
N ILE A 225 2.77 13.66 -4.23
CA ILE A 225 2.29 14.81 -5.00
C ILE A 225 0.76 14.80 -5.06
N ALA A 226 0.14 13.65 -5.36
CA ALA A 226 -1.32 13.52 -5.41
C ALA A 226 -1.99 13.88 -4.08
N ILE A 227 -1.45 13.35 -2.96
CA ILE A 227 -1.96 13.66 -1.61
C ILE A 227 -1.74 15.14 -1.27
N MET A 228 -0.56 15.70 -1.55
CA MET A 228 -0.29 17.12 -1.25
C MET A 228 -1.21 18.05 -2.02
N ILE A 229 -1.31 17.89 -3.35
CA ILE A 229 -2.14 18.77 -4.19
C ILE A 229 -3.60 18.69 -3.74
N SER A 230 -4.11 17.47 -3.54
CA SER A 230 -5.49 17.26 -3.10
C SER A 230 -5.74 17.80 -1.70
N GLY A 231 -4.81 17.59 -0.77
CA GLY A 231 -4.90 18.06 0.61
C GLY A 231 -4.86 19.57 0.71
N ILE A 232 -3.95 20.23 -0.03
CA ILE A 232 -3.89 21.70 -0.09
C ILE A 232 -5.18 22.26 -0.69
N GLY A 233 -5.66 21.69 -1.80
CA GLY A 233 -6.91 22.14 -2.43
C GLY A 233 -8.11 22.04 -1.48
N LEU A 234 -8.29 20.89 -0.84
CA LEU A 234 -9.37 20.68 0.12
C LEU A 234 -9.23 21.55 1.37
N PHE A 235 -8.01 21.77 1.85
CA PHE A 235 -7.73 22.66 2.98
C PHE A 235 -8.13 24.11 2.66
N LEU A 236 -7.77 24.61 1.48
CA LEU A 236 -8.09 25.97 1.05
C LEU A 236 -9.59 26.22 0.89
N ILE A 237 -10.35 25.20 0.47
CA ILE A 237 -11.83 25.27 0.36
C ILE A 237 -12.50 25.16 1.74
N GLY A 238 -11.72 24.96 2.82
CA GLY A 238 -12.26 24.80 4.17
C GLY A 238 -12.96 23.47 4.38
N ALA A 239 -12.62 22.44 3.58
CA ALA A 239 -13.20 21.12 3.73
C ALA A 239 -12.83 20.53 5.11
N ARG A 240 -13.84 20.17 5.90
CA ARG A 240 -13.67 19.68 7.28
C ARG A 240 -12.73 18.47 7.39
N TYR A 241 -12.77 17.57 6.41
CA TYR A 241 -12.00 16.31 6.36
C TYR A 241 -10.94 16.29 5.26
N TRP A 242 -10.29 17.43 5.00
CA TRP A 242 -9.35 17.59 3.89
C TRP A 242 -8.21 16.56 3.89
N LEU A 243 -7.70 16.18 5.06
CA LEU A 243 -6.56 15.27 5.19
C LEU A 243 -6.98 13.82 4.87
N LEU A 244 -8.07 13.35 5.47
CA LEU A 244 -8.60 12.01 5.19
C LEU A 244 -8.97 11.89 3.71
N MET A 245 -9.68 12.88 3.16
CA MET A 245 -10.09 12.87 1.75
C MET A 245 -8.89 12.90 0.80
N ALA A 246 -7.83 13.65 1.12
CA ALA A 246 -6.60 13.64 0.33
C ALA A 246 -5.89 12.29 0.31
N ILE A 247 -5.90 11.56 1.44
CA ILE A 247 -5.34 10.21 1.52
C ILE A 247 -6.18 9.24 0.68
N VAL A 248 -7.51 9.31 0.78
CA VAL A 248 -8.40 8.48 -0.04
C VAL A 248 -8.20 8.78 -1.52
N VAL A 249 -8.06 10.05 -1.91
CA VAL A 249 -7.72 10.45 -3.29
C VAL A 249 -6.40 9.84 -3.73
N GLY A 250 -5.34 9.93 -2.93
CA GLY A 250 -4.04 9.33 -3.25
C GLY A 250 -4.09 7.80 -3.43
N ILE A 251 -4.96 7.12 -2.69
CA ILE A 251 -5.19 5.68 -2.87
C ILE A 251 -5.98 5.42 -4.16
N LEU A 252 -7.08 6.14 -4.38
CA LEU A 252 -7.95 5.97 -5.56
C LEU A 252 -7.30 6.41 -6.87
N ASP A 253 -6.28 7.26 -6.83
CA ASP A 253 -5.46 7.64 -8.00
C ASP A 253 -4.78 6.42 -8.66
N ASN A 254 -4.67 5.30 -7.93
CA ASN A 254 -4.18 4.03 -8.47
C ASN A 254 -5.24 3.28 -9.29
N ILE A 255 -6.52 3.70 -9.28
CA ILE A 255 -7.65 3.05 -9.96
C ILE A 255 -8.02 3.85 -11.22
N PRO A 256 -7.68 3.38 -12.43
CA PRO A 256 -7.79 4.15 -13.68
C PRO A 256 -9.21 4.61 -14.07
N VAL A 257 -10.25 3.95 -13.57
CA VAL A 257 -11.66 4.19 -13.95
C VAL A 257 -12.40 5.06 -12.93
N ILE A 258 -12.02 5.00 -11.66
CA ILE A 258 -12.73 5.67 -10.55
C ILE A 258 -12.12 7.04 -10.28
N GLY A 259 -10.79 7.16 -10.35
CA GLY A 259 -10.05 8.42 -10.22
C GLY A 259 -10.42 9.31 -9.01
N PRO A 260 -9.78 10.48 -8.87
CA PRO A 260 -10.16 11.46 -7.86
C PRO A 260 -11.50 12.17 -8.15
N GLY A 261 -11.99 12.10 -9.39
CA GLY A 261 -13.11 12.93 -9.87
C GLY A 261 -14.41 12.76 -9.08
N ILE A 262 -14.72 11.54 -8.65
CA ILE A 262 -15.92 11.25 -7.85
C ILE A 262 -15.81 11.84 -6.43
N ILE A 263 -14.58 11.93 -5.91
CA ILE A 263 -14.37 12.57 -4.62
C ILE A 263 -14.57 14.08 -4.75
N PHE A 264 -14.11 14.72 -5.82
CA PHE A 264 -14.23 16.18 -5.92
C PHE A 264 -15.63 16.68 -6.30
N THR A 265 -16.51 15.83 -6.81
CA THR A 265 -17.86 16.22 -7.27
C THR A 265 -18.68 17.08 -6.30
N PRO A 266 -18.76 16.78 -4.99
CA PRO A 266 -19.51 17.59 -4.02
C PRO A 266 -18.98 19.00 -3.80
N TRP A 267 -17.73 19.28 -4.18
CA TRP A 267 -17.09 20.59 -4.01
C TRP A 267 -17.06 21.42 -5.30
N VAL A 268 -17.37 20.79 -6.43
CA VAL A 268 -17.44 21.44 -7.76
C VAL A 268 -18.88 21.76 -8.16
N ALA A 269 -19.86 21.07 -7.57
CA ALA A 269 -21.29 21.34 -7.69
C ALA A 269 -21.73 22.52 -6.80
#